data_AF-A0A376W5L9-F1
#
_entry.id   AF-A0A376W5L9-F1
#
_cell.length_a   1.000
_cell.length_b   1.000
_cell.length_c   1.000
_cell.angle_alpha   90.00
_cell.angle_beta   90.00
_cell.angle_gamma   90.00
#
_symmetry.space_group_name_H-M   'P 1'
#
loop_
_entity.id
_entity.type
_entity.pdbx_description
1 polymer ?
#
loop_
_entity_poly.entity_id
_entity_poly.type
_entity_poly.pdbx_seq_one_letter_code
_entity_poly.pdbx_strand_id
1 'polypeptide(L)'
;MWCGRTPTAMWWWMITAWGFRYSFSALKDRHTAVEVNYTDPQNGWQTSTELVEDPEAILRYGRNLLKMDAFGCTSRGQAHRAGLWVIKTELLETQTVDFTLGSQGLRHTPGDIIEICDNDYAGTLTGGRVLSIDAATRTLTLDREVTLPGTGASTVNLINGSGKPVSVDITGTPRAGPDTGQYPA
;
A
#
# COMPACT_ATOMS: atom_id res chain seq x y z
N MET A 1 -7.01 7.76 15.82
CA MET A 1 -8.28 7.01 15.82
C MET A 1 -8.38 6.35 14.45
N TRP A 2 -7.89 5.12 14.33
CA TRP A 2 -7.80 4.41 13.05
C TRP A 2 -8.98 3.43 12.99
N CYS A 3 -10.02 3.82 12.26
CA CYS A 3 -11.26 3.05 12.17
C CYS A 3 -11.14 1.99 11.06
N GLY A 4 -10.69 0.79 11.45
CA GLY A 4 -11.31 -0.51 11.11
C GLY A 4 -11.69 -0.89 9.67
N ARG A 5 -11.31 -0.18 8.61
CA ARG A 5 -11.54 -0.65 7.23
C ARG A 5 -10.39 -1.55 6.80
N THR A 6 -10.71 -2.82 6.54
CA THR A 6 -9.78 -3.79 5.97
C THR A 6 -9.31 -3.32 4.60
N PRO A 7 -8.02 -3.51 4.24
CA PRO A 7 -7.51 -3.09 2.94
C PRO A 7 -8.36 -3.74 1.84
N THR A 8 -8.84 -2.91 0.93
CA THR A 8 -9.62 -3.41 -0.22
C THR A 8 -8.64 -3.54 -1.37
N ALA A 9 -8.41 -4.75 -1.86
CA ALA A 9 -7.46 -4.98 -2.95
C ALA A 9 -7.94 -4.32 -4.24
N MET A 10 -7.06 -3.56 -4.88
CA MET A 10 -7.30 -2.86 -6.13
C MET A 10 -6.50 -3.55 -7.23
N TRP A 11 -7.23 -4.06 -8.21
CA TRP A 11 -6.68 -4.93 -9.24
C TRP A 11 -6.42 -4.16 -10.54
N TRP A 12 -5.35 -4.51 -11.26
CA TRP A 12 -4.91 -3.91 -12.53
C TRP A 12 -6.03 -3.72 -13.58
N TRP A 13 -7.06 -4.57 -13.57
CA TRP A 13 -8.19 -4.54 -14.52
C TRP A 13 -9.23 -3.44 -14.24
N MET A 14 -9.16 -2.77 -13.08
CA MET A 14 -10.04 -1.65 -12.74
C MET A 14 -9.51 -0.30 -13.26
N ILE A 15 -8.31 -0.30 -13.86
CA ILE A 15 -7.57 0.90 -14.25
C ILE A 15 -7.76 1.16 -15.74
N THR A 16 -8.14 2.39 -16.08
CA THR A 16 -8.43 2.77 -17.46
C THR A 16 -7.16 3.23 -18.17
N ALA A 17 -6.71 2.42 -19.12
CA ALA A 17 -5.79 2.69 -20.24
C ALA A 17 -4.33 3.10 -19.96
N TRP A 18 -3.99 3.71 -18.81
CA TRP A 18 -2.65 4.27 -18.57
C TRP A 18 -1.78 3.51 -17.56
N GLY A 19 -2.28 2.40 -17.00
CA GLY A 19 -1.56 1.58 -16.03
C GLY A 19 -1.28 2.30 -14.71
N PHE A 20 -0.38 1.74 -13.91
CA PHE A 20 0.17 2.39 -12.72
C PHE A 20 1.40 3.23 -13.10
N ARG A 21 1.46 4.47 -12.62
CA ARG A 21 2.63 5.33 -12.77
C ARG A 21 3.28 5.53 -11.42
N TYR A 22 4.56 5.18 -11.34
CA TYR A 22 5.33 5.31 -10.12
C TYR A 22 6.21 6.56 -10.18
N SER A 23 6.12 7.37 -9.14
CA SER A 23 7.06 8.46 -8.89
C SER A 23 7.73 8.24 -7.54
N PHE A 24 8.97 8.68 -7.41
CA PHE A 24 9.78 8.51 -6.22
C PHE A 24 10.25 9.86 -5.68
N SER A 25 10.27 10.00 -4.37
CA SER A 25 10.87 11.16 -3.71
C SER A 25 12.38 11.15 -3.89
N ALA A 26 12.98 12.32 -4.12
CA ALA A 26 14.42 12.43 -4.26
C ALA A 26 15.10 12.19 -2.90
N LEU A 27 16.28 11.57 -2.92
CA LEU A 27 16.99 11.20 -1.69
C LEU A 27 17.40 12.43 -0.85
N LYS A 28 17.63 13.58 -1.50
CA LYS A 28 17.92 14.85 -0.83
C LYS A 28 16.76 15.39 0.01
N ASP A 29 15.53 14.98 -0.30
CA ASP A 29 14.32 15.43 0.39
C ASP A 29 14.00 14.52 1.60
N ARG A 30 14.86 13.52 1.87
CA ARG A 30 14.72 12.58 2.99
C ARG A 30 15.62 13.01 4.14
N HIS A 31 15.01 13.57 5.17
CA HIS A 31 15.69 14.01 6.38
C HIS A 31 15.82 12.83 7.35
N THR A 32 16.96 12.81 8.03
CA THR A 32 17.31 11.77 9.00
C THR A 32 17.42 12.33 10.42
N ALA A 33 17.39 13.66 10.54
CA ALA A 33 17.36 14.42 11.77
C ALA A 33 16.36 15.58 11.63
N VAL A 34 15.63 15.89 12.70
CA VAL A 34 14.70 17.01 12.76
C VAL A 34 14.89 17.78 14.07
N GLU A 35 15.13 19.08 13.96
CA GLU A 35 15.04 20.04 15.06
C GLU A 35 13.62 20.59 15.11
N VAL A 36 12.91 20.28 16.20
CA VAL A 36 11.51 20.66 16.40
C VAL A 36 11.42 21.75 17.46
N ASN A 37 11.03 22.94 17.03
CA ASN A 37 10.72 24.03 17.93
C ASN A 37 9.31 23.87 18.49
N TYR A 38 9.15 24.02 19.80
CA TYR A 38 7.86 23.97 20.50
C TYR A 38 7.81 25.03 21.60
N THR A 39 6.61 25.40 22.03
CA THR A 39 6.42 26.40 23.09
C THR A 39 6.46 25.70 24.44
N ASP A 40 7.40 26.03 25.31
CA ASP A 40 7.56 25.33 26.59
C ASP A 40 6.97 26.13 27.77
N PRO A 41 5.88 25.66 28.41
CA PRO A 41 5.33 26.29 29.60
C PRO A 41 6.30 26.30 30.79
N GLN A 42 7.24 25.36 30.87
CA GLN A 42 8.24 25.28 31.94
C GLN A 42 9.37 26.30 31.74
N ASN A 43 9.59 26.73 30.51
CA ASN A 43 10.55 27.77 30.15
C ASN A 43 9.85 29.15 29.96
N GLY A 44 8.76 29.39 30.68
CA GLY A 44 8.05 30.66 30.63
C GLY A 44 7.38 30.95 29.28
N TRP A 45 6.90 29.92 28.59
CA TRP A 45 6.28 29.99 27.25
C TRP A 45 7.24 30.45 26.15
N GLN A 46 8.55 30.31 26.36
CA GLN A 46 9.53 30.52 25.31
C GLN A 46 9.64 29.32 24.38
N THR A 47 10.20 29.55 23.19
CA THR A 47 10.49 28.49 22.23
C THR A 47 11.66 27.65 22.73
N SER A 48 11.43 26.36 22.89
CA SER A 48 12.44 25.34 23.16
C SER A 48 12.58 24.44 21.93
N THR A 49 13.78 23.89 21.70
CA THR A 49 14.06 23.01 20.55
C THR A 49 14.31 21.58 21.04
N GLU A 50 13.66 20.61 20.41
CA GLU A 50 13.93 19.18 20.58
C GLU A 50 14.63 18.63 19.33
N LEU A 51 15.76 17.96 19.51
CA LEU A 51 16.44 17.24 18.42
C LEU A 51 15.97 15.79 18.38
N VAL A 52 15.45 15.36 17.23
CA VAL A 52 15.03 13.98 16.96
C VAL A 52 15.88 13.42 15.82
N GLU A 53 16.49 12.26 16.03
CA GLU A 53 17.40 11.64 15.06
C GLU A 53 17.09 10.15 14.91
N ASP A 54 17.24 9.60 13.70
CA ASP A 54 17.16 8.16 13.43
C ASP A 54 18.58 7.63 13.13
N PRO A 55 19.24 6.95 14.10
CA PRO A 55 20.62 6.47 13.94
C PRO A 55 20.80 5.50 12.76
N GLU A 56 19.81 4.66 12.49
CA GLU A 56 19.88 3.68 11.40
C GLU A 56 19.82 4.38 10.04
N ALA A 57 18.91 5.35 9.91
CA ALA A 57 18.81 6.17 8.70
C ALA A 57 20.05 7.04 8.49
N ILE A 58 20.63 7.59 9.56
CA ILE A 58 21.87 8.39 9.51
C ILE A 58 23.05 7.53 9.05
N LEU A 59 23.19 6.30 9.55
CA LEU A 59 24.25 5.39 9.11
C LEU A 59 24.12 5.05 7.62
N ARG A 60 22.90 4.95 7.10
CA ARG A 60 22.62 4.56 5.72
C ARG A 60 22.70 5.71 4.71
N TYR A 61 22.16 6.87 5.06
CA TYR A 61 21.96 7.99 4.13
C TYR A 61 22.76 9.25 4.50
N GLY A 62 23.45 9.24 5.64
CA GLY A 62 24.08 10.42 6.22
C GLY A 62 23.09 11.28 7.01
N ARG A 63 23.63 12.28 7.72
CA ARG A 63 22.84 13.23 8.51
C ARG A 63 22.28 14.33 7.61
N ASN A 64 20.95 14.38 7.50
CA ASN A 64 20.22 15.43 6.80
C ASN A 64 19.21 16.06 7.79
N LEU A 65 19.36 17.36 8.04
CA LEU A 65 18.67 18.06 9.13
C LEU A 65 17.55 18.94 8.59
N LEU A 66 16.33 18.70 9.07
CA LEU A 66 15.20 19.60 8.90
C LEU A 66 15.00 20.45 10.17
N LYS A 67 14.63 21.71 10.00
CA LYS A 67 14.16 22.56 11.11
C LYS A 67 12.67 22.79 10.93
N MET A 68 11.88 22.52 11.96
CA MET A 68 10.43 22.70 11.91
C MET A 68 9.86 23.30 13.19
N ASP A 69 8.75 24.00 13.06
CA ASP A 69 7.99 24.54 14.19
C ASP A 69 6.73 23.69 14.42
N ALA A 70 6.61 23.11 15.61
CA ALA A 70 5.45 22.32 16.01
C ALA A 70 4.39 23.22 16.65
N PHE A 71 3.52 23.80 15.82
CA PHE A 71 2.45 24.68 16.27
C PHE A 71 1.53 23.99 17.29
N GLY A 72 1.24 24.67 18.39
CA GLY A 72 0.36 24.16 19.45
C GLY A 72 0.96 23.02 20.30
N CYS A 73 2.21 22.62 20.07
CA CYS A 73 2.91 21.69 20.94
C CYS A 73 3.43 22.41 22.18
N THR A 74 3.02 21.95 23.36
CA THR A 74 3.41 22.52 24.66
C THR A 74 4.29 21.59 25.49
N SER A 75 4.74 20.49 24.91
CA SER A 75 5.51 19.46 25.59
C SER A 75 6.59 18.91 24.68
N ARG A 76 7.79 18.68 25.25
CA ARG A 76 8.90 17.98 24.61
C ARG A 76 8.46 16.66 23.96
N GLY A 77 7.61 15.87 24.63
CA GLY A 77 7.16 14.58 24.11
C GLY A 77 6.24 14.69 22.88
N GLN A 78 5.49 15.79 22.74
CA GLN A 78 4.71 16.06 21.53
C GLN A 78 5.64 16.44 20.38
N ALA A 79 6.58 17.35 20.64
CA ALA A 79 7.61 17.75 19.68
C ALA A 79 8.42 16.55 19.16
N HIS A 80 8.82 15.66 20.08
CA HIS A 80 9.55 14.43 19.72
C HIS A 80 8.75 13.50 18.80
N ARG A 81 7.46 13.28 19.10
CA ARG A 81 6.59 12.47 18.21
C ARG A 81 6.36 13.13 16.86
N ALA A 82 6.26 14.45 16.81
CA ALA A 82 6.15 15.18 15.56
C ALA A 82 7.42 15.01 14.71
N GLY A 83 8.60 15.14 15.31
CA GLY A 83 9.88 14.90 14.62
C GLY A 83 10.01 13.46 14.11
N LEU A 84 9.65 12.48 14.94
CA LEU A 84 9.63 11.07 14.52
C LEU A 84 8.65 10.82 13.37
N TRP A 85 7.46 11.44 13.43
CA TRP A 85 6.47 11.31 12.37
C TRP A 85 7.04 11.82 11.03
N VAL A 86 7.69 12.98 11.01
CA VAL A 86 8.32 13.52 9.80
C VAL A 86 9.38 12.57 9.25
N ILE A 87 10.34 12.14 10.08
CA ILE A 87 11.42 11.23 9.66
C ILE A 87 10.84 9.92 9.10
N LYS A 88 9.87 9.31 9.81
CA LYS A 88 9.29 8.04 9.38
C LYS A 88 8.44 8.19 8.11
N THR A 89 7.68 9.26 7.97
CA THR A 89 6.93 9.55 6.75
C THR A 89 7.89 9.70 5.56
N GLU A 90 8.95 10.50 5.67
CA GLU A 90 9.90 10.68 4.56
C GLU A 90 10.69 9.40 4.20
N LEU A 91 10.97 8.54 5.19
CA LEU A 91 11.65 7.26 4.98
C LEU A 91 10.75 6.17 4.40
N LEU A 92 9.46 6.15 4.76
CA LEU A 92 8.53 5.10 4.36
C LEU A 92 7.71 5.49 3.11
N GLU A 93 7.26 6.73 3.02
CA GLU A 93 6.44 7.26 1.92
C GLU A 93 7.32 7.75 0.76
N THR A 94 8.14 6.84 0.23
CA THR A 94 9.12 7.15 -0.83
C THR A 94 8.56 7.03 -2.23
N GLN A 95 7.40 6.40 -2.39
CA GLN A 95 6.80 6.03 -3.67
C GLN A 95 5.36 6.53 -3.71
N THR A 96 5.00 7.23 -4.78
CA THR A 96 3.61 7.61 -5.09
C THR A 96 3.18 6.87 -6.33
N VAL A 97 1.94 6.38 -6.33
CA VAL A 97 1.34 5.66 -7.45
C VAL A 97 0.15 6.44 -7.99
N ASP A 98 0.26 6.90 -9.24
CA ASP A 98 -0.83 7.53 -9.95
C ASP A 98 -1.51 6.50 -10.87
N PHE A 99 -2.83 6.37 -10.75
CA PHE A 99 -3.64 5.49 -11.59
C PHE A 99 -5.03 6.10 -11.78
N THR A 100 -5.70 5.76 -12.88
CA THR A 100 -7.06 6.23 -13.17
C THR A 100 -8.05 5.09 -13.08
N LEU A 101 -9.12 5.26 -12.30
CA LEU A 101 -10.18 4.26 -12.14
C LEU A 101 -11.42 4.62 -12.96
N GLY A 102 -12.16 3.60 -13.38
CA GLY A 102 -13.54 3.77 -13.87
C GLY A 102 -14.54 4.03 -12.73
N SER A 103 -15.84 3.87 -13.01
CA SER A 103 -16.94 4.10 -12.05
C SER A 103 -16.85 3.27 -10.76
N GLN A 104 -16.11 2.15 -10.77
CA GLN A 104 -15.84 1.33 -9.59
C GLN A 104 -15.01 2.05 -8.52
N GLY A 105 -14.25 3.09 -8.90
CA GLY A 105 -13.45 3.90 -7.97
C GLY A 105 -14.27 4.77 -7.02
N LEU A 106 -15.55 5.03 -7.32
CA LEU A 106 -16.42 5.85 -6.45
C LEU A 106 -16.69 5.24 -5.07
N ARG A 107 -16.36 3.95 -4.88
CA ARG A 107 -16.52 3.29 -3.58
C ARG A 107 -15.44 3.71 -2.56
N HIS A 108 -14.32 4.27 -3.02
CA HIS A 108 -13.21 4.65 -2.16
C HIS A 108 -13.35 6.10 -1.66
N THR A 109 -13.07 6.30 -0.38
CA THR A 109 -12.98 7.61 0.26
C THR A 109 -11.51 8.00 0.44
N PRO A 110 -11.13 9.29 0.39
CA PRO A 110 -9.78 9.71 0.78
C PRO A 110 -9.38 9.15 2.15
N GLY A 111 -8.20 8.53 2.21
CA GLY A 111 -7.70 7.85 3.41
C GLY A 111 -8.00 6.34 3.47
N ASP A 112 -8.71 5.78 2.49
CA ASP A 112 -8.84 4.33 2.36
C ASP A 112 -7.49 3.69 1.97
N ILE A 113 -7.23 2.51 2.52
CA ILE A 113 -6.02 1.73 2.23
C ILE A 113 -6.33 0.72 1.14
N ILE A 114 -5.53 0.77 0.09
CA ILE A 114 -5.67 -0.09 -1.08
C ILE A 114 -4.39 -0.90 -1.27
N GLU A 115 -4.56 -2.18 -1.62
CA GLU A 115 -3.47 -3.03 -2.07
C GLU A 115 -3.36 -2.90 -3.59
N ILE A 116 -2.15 -2.72 -4.11
CA ILE A 116 -1.88 -2.57 -5.53
C ILE A 116 -1.27 -3.87 -6.06
N CYS A 117 -1.99 -4.54 -6.96
CA CYS A 117 -1.49 -5.72 -7.66
C CYS A 117 -1.09 -5.35 -9.10
N ASP A 118 0.17 -4.94 -9.29
CA ASP A 118 0.73 -4.59 -10.61
C ASP A 118 1.65 -5.70 -11.13
N ASN A 119 1.28 -6.31 -12.26
CA ASN A 119 2.02 -7.41 -12.89
C ASN A 119 3.34 -6.94 -13.51
N ASP A 120 3.36 -5.73 -14.06
CA ASP A 120 4.54 -5.20 -14.76
C ASP A 120 5.63 -4.83 -13.75
N TYR A 121 5.22 -4.33 -12.57
CA TYR A 121 6.11 -4.06 -11.45
C TYR A 121 6.56 -5.34 -10.71
N ALA A 122 5.67 -6.31 -10.52
CA ALA A 122 5.98 -7.55 -9.80
C ALA A 122 6.81 -8.56 -10.60
N GLY A 123 6.87 -8.42 -11.94
CA GLY A 123 7.55 -9.36 -12.83
C GLY A 123 6.89 -10.75 -12.86
N THR A 124 5.69 -10.87 -12.29
CA THR A 124 4.87 -12.08 -12.24
C THR A 124 3.40 -11.69 -12.31
N LEU A 125 2.57 -12.59 -12.84
CA LEU A 125 1.13 -12.36 -13.00
C LEU A 125 0.44 -12.38 -11.64
N THR A 126 0.36 -11.22 -11.00
CA THR A 126 -0.30 -10.96 -9.72
C THR A 126 -1.75 -10.53 -9.98
N GLY A 127 -2.61 -11.50 -10.30
CA GLY A 127 -4.07 -11.34 -10.26
C GLY A 127 -4.84 -11.59 -11.55
N GLY A 128 -6.16 -11.75 -11.42
CA GLY A 128 -7.08 -12.02 -12.51
C GLY A 128 -8.53 -11.72 -12.14
N ARG A 129 -9.43 -11.63 -13.12
CA ARG A 129 -10.86 -11.45 -12.86
C ARG A 129 -11.51 -12.82 -12.74
N VAL A 130 -12.24 -13.03 -11.64
CA VAL A 130 -13.12 -14.21 -11.52
C VAL A 130 -14.34 -13.98 -12.44
N LEU A 131 -14.50 -14.84 -13.44
CA LEU A 131 -15.67 -14.85 -14.33
C LEU A 131 -16.86 -15.56 -13.69
N SER A 132 -16.60 -16.69 -13.04
CA SER A 132 -17.62 -17.49 -12.37
C SER A 132 -17.06 -18.26 -11.19
N ILE A 133 -17.93 -18.54 -10.22
CA ILE A 133 -17.64 -19.31 -9.02
C ILE A 133 -18.58 -20.51 -9.02
N ASP A 134 -18.03 -21.72 -8.98
CA ASP A 134 -18.80 -22.92 -8.68
C ASP A 134 -18.55 -23.31 -7.21
N ALA A 135 -19.55 -23.02 -6.37
CA ALA A 135 -19.49 -23.30 -4.95
C ALA A 135 -19.57 -24.81 -4.62
N ALA A 136 -20.17 -25.62 -5.49
CA ALA A 136 -20.33 -27.05 -5.26
C ALA A 136 -18.99 -27.79 -5.42
N THR A 137 -18.23 -27.40 -6.46
CA THR A 137 -16.90 -27.98 -6.75
C THR A 137 -15.74 -27.18 -6.16
N ARG A 138 -16.02 -26.01 -5.58
CA ARG A 138 -15.03 -25.04 -5.08
C ARG A 138 -14.02 -24.61 -6.15
N THR A 139 -14.50 -24.47 -7.39
CA THR A 139 -13.67 -24.05 -8.52
C THR A 139 -13.98 -22.60 -8.91
N LEU A 140 -12.94 -21.89 -9.37
CA LEU A 140 -13.02 -20.52 -9.86
C LEU A 140 -12.63 -20.51 -11.33
N THR A 141 -13.44 -19.88 -12.17
CA THR A 141 -13.08 -19.63 -13.56
C THR A 141 -12.50 -18.24 -13.67
N LEU A 142 -11.27 -18.14 -14.15
CA LEU A 142 -10.59 -16.87 -14.37
C LEU A 142 -10.78 -16.41 -15.82
N ASP A 143 -10.59 -15.12 -16.04
CA ASP A 143 -10.65 -14.48 -17.36
C ASP A 143 -9.47 -14.84 -18.27
N ARG A 144 -8.43 -15.47 -17.73
CA ARG A 144 -7.26 -15.96 -18.47
C ARG A 144 -6.67 -17.22 -17.84
N GLU A 145 -5.82 -17.90 -18.60
CA GLU A 145 -5.02 -19.01 -18.11
C GLU A 145 -3.94 -18.51 -17.14
N VAL A 146 -3.72 -19.25 -16.05
CA VAL A 146 -2.73 -18.91 -15.02
C VAL A 146 -1.84 -20.12 -14.79
N THR A 147 -0.53 -19.91 -14.90
CA THR A 147 0.47 -20.92 -14.56
C THR A 147 0.75 -20.85 -13.07
N LEU A 148 0.41 -21.92 -12.33
CA LEU A 148 0.78 -22.01 -10.92
C LEU A 148 2.31 -22.17 -10.79
N PRO A 149 2.98 -21.44 -9.88
CA PRO A 149 4.41 -21.57 -9.66
C PRO A 149 4.74 -22.98 -9.14
N GLY A 150 5.83 -23.57 -9.65
CA GLY A 150 6.29 -24.90 -9.22
C GLY A 150 6.79 -24.95 -7.77
N THR A 151 7.10 -23.79 -7.18
CA THR A 151 7.44 -23.58 -5.78
C THR A 151 6.85 -22.25 -5.30
N GLY A 152 6.20 -22.23 -4.13
CA GLY A 152 5.49 -21.07 -3.58
C GLY A 152 3.99 -21.31 -3.39
N ALA A 153 3.31 -20.41 -2.70
CA ALA A 153 1.86 -20.45 -2.48
C ALA A 153 1.16 -19.51 -3.47
N SER A 154 0.15 -20.01 -4.19
CA SER A 154 -0.80 -19.17 -4.92
C SER A 154 -2.04 -19.01 -4.09
N THR A 155 -2.47 -17.78 -3.84
CA THR A 155 -3.63 -17.48 -3.00
C THR A 155 -4.70 -16.70 -3.76
N VAL A 156 -5.96 -16.86 -3.35
CA VAL A 156 -7.09 -16.03 -3.79
C VAL A 156 -7.63 -15.28 -2.58
N ASN A 157 -7.80 -13.96 -2.73
CA ASN A 157 -8.44 -13.12 -1.74
C ASN A 157 -9.95 -13.05 -1.99
N LEU A 158 -10.74 -13.55 -1.04
CA LEU A 158 -12.21 -13.59 -1.08
C LEU A 158 -12.79 -12.80 0.10
N ILE A 159 -13.97 -12.20 -0.08
CA ILE A 159 -14.75 -11.66 1.03
C ILE A 159 -15.62 -12.77 1.60
N ASN A 160 -15.43 -13.12 2.87
CA ASN A 160 -16.23 -14.16 3.53
C ASN A 160 -17.65 -13.66 3.86
N GLY A 161 -18.53 -14.55 4.32
CA GLY A 161 -19.91 -14.20 4.69
C GLY A 161 -20.04 -13.17 5.83
N SER A 162 -18.95 -12.86 6.53
CA SER A 162 -18.89 -11.80 7.55
C SER A 162 -18.39 -10.45 7.01
N GLY A 163 -18.17 -10.34 5.69
CA GLY A 163 -17.68 -9.12 5.05
C GLY A 163 -16.18 -8.87 5.25
N LYS A 164 -15.42 -9.86 5.73
CA LYS A 164 -13.97 -9.74 5.95
C LYS A 164 -13.20 -10.40 4.80
N PRO A 165 -12.09 -9.79 4.35
CA PRO A 165 -11.19 -10.43 3.40
C PRO A 165 -10.50 -11.64 4.04
N VAL A 166 -10.43 -12.73 3.29
CA VAL A 166 -9.77 -13.98 3.65
C VAL A 166 -8.94 -14.42 2.45
N SER A 167 -7.66 -14.75 2.69
CA SER A 167 -6.78 -15.34 1.68
C SER A 167 -6.87 -16.86 1.78
N VAL A 168 -7.09 -17.54 0.66
CA VAL A 168 -7.25 -19.00 0.58
C VAL A 168 -6.24 -19.56 -0.41
N ASP A 169 -5.54 -20.62 -0.04
CA ASP A 169 -4.56 -21.29 -0.89
C ASP A 169 -5.24 -22.03 -2.07
N ILE A 170 -4.66 -21.90 -3.25
CA ILE A 170 -5.05 -22.65 -4.45
C ILE A 170 -4.35 -24.01 -4.42
N THR A 171 -5.13 -25.08 -4.40
CA THR A 171 -4.61 -26.46 -4.33
C THR A 171 -4.25 -27.05 -5.69
N GLY A 172 -4.72 -26.44 -6.79
CA GLY A 172 -4.38 -26.85 -8.15
C GLY A 172 -5.30 -26.21 -9.19
N THR A 173 -4.98 -26.43 -10.47
CA THR A 173 -5.85 -26.10 -11.59
C THR A 173 -6.55 -27.39 -12.07
N PRO A 174 -7.88 -27.38 -12.31
CA PRO A 174 -8.50 -28.48 -13.02
C PRO A 174 -7.86 -28.56 -14.42
N ARG A 175 -7.47 -29.77 -14.83
CA ARG A 175 -6.97 -30.06 -16.19
C ARG A 175 -7.90 -29.38 -17.21
N ALA A 176 -7.33 -28.62 -18.13
CA ALA A 176 -8.08 -28.03 -19.24
C ALA A 176 -9.00 -29.12 -19.85
N GLY A 177 -10.32 -28.91 -19.74
CA GLY A 177 -11.28 -29.70 -20.50
C GLY A 177 -10.99 -29.52 -22.00
N PRO A 178 -11.26 -30.53 -22.85
CA PRO A 178 -10.86 -30.51 -24.24
C PRO A 178 -11.40 -29.26 -24.94
N ASP A 179 -10.54 -28.60 -25.72
CA ASP A 179 -10.86 -27.44 -26.54
C ASP A 179 -12.17 -27.67 -27.29
N THR A 180 -13.24 -27.01 -26.87
CA THR A 180 -14.46 -26.90 -27.69
C THR A 180 -14.23 -25.81 -28.72
N GLY A 181 -13.27 -26.06 -29.60
CA GLY A 181 -13.14 -25.35 -30.86
C GLY A 181 -14.27 -25.77 -31.78
N GLN A 182 -15.39 -25.05 -31.74
CA GLN A 182 -16.38 -25.10 -32.80
C GLN A 182 -17.22 -23.82 -32.85
N TYR A 183 -16.73 -22.82 -33.60
CA TYR A 183 -17.61 -21.84 -34.22
C TYR A 183 -18.13 -22.47 -35.53
N PRO A 184 -19.44 -22.66 -35.74
CA PRO A 184 -19.95 -23.02 -37.06
C PRO A 184 -19.83 -21.82 -38.01
N ALA A 185 -19.66 -22.13 -39.29
CA ALA A 185 -19.51 -21.21 -40.42
C ALA A 185 -20.67 -20.23 -40.58
#